data_AF-A0A936VZF6-F1
#
_entry.id   AF-A0A936VZF6-F1
#
_cell.length_a   1.000
_cell.length_b   1.000
_cell.length_c   1.000
_cell.angle_alpha   90.00
_cell.angle_beta   90.00
_cell.angle_gamma   90.00
#
_symmetry.space_group_name_H-M   'P 1'
#
loop_
_entity.id
_entity.type
_entity.pdbx_description
1 polymer ?
#
loop_
_entity_poly.entity_id
_entity_poly.type
_entity_poly.pdbx_seq_one_letter_code
_entity_poly.pdbx_strand_id
1 'polypeptide(L)'
;MKILLFNTLLIWTVGLSAQSTDYAKLRPTVMVMTCGAIDSGIVNTSLRNLLALDTSGIKKNMYMYYGDLGQCYWLKSGGEEGSYYLKLSIATTRKALYHNPESSKALWNLAFAHTMNGECDMGKSYMEKYKLATKKKYWDEDQIRLLFERCSI
;
A
#
# COMPACT_ATOMS: atom_id res chain seq x y z
N MET A 1 -52.94 45.80 13.41
CA MET A 1 -51.48 45.77 13.57
C MET A 1 -51.09 44.64 14.52
N LYS A 2 -50.76 43.46 14.00
CA LYS A 2 -50.01 42.39 14.70
C LYS A 2 -49.21 41.65 13.65
N ILE A 3 -47.97 42.09 13.48
CA ILE A 3 -46.92 41.41 12.74
C ILE A 3 -46.30 40.42 13.72
N LEU A 4 -46.21 39.14 13.36
CA LEU A 4 -45.32 38.14 13.96
C LEU A 4 -45.21 37.00 12.93
N LEU A 5 -44.34 37.21 11.93
CA LEU A 5 -42.97 36.67 11.88
C LEU A 5 -42.96 35.18 11.52
N PHE A 6 -42.95 34.99 10.19
CA PHE A 6 -42.46 33.80 9.49
C PHE A 6 -41.13 33.35 10.09
N ASN A 7 -41.10 32.17 10.69
CA ASN A 7 -39.88 31.42 10.99
C ASN A 7 -39.92 30.09 10.22
N THR A 8 -39.86 30.18 8.90
CA THR A 8 -39.51 29.05 8.05
C THR A 8 -38.02 28.80 8.23
N LEU A 9 -37.70 27.86 9.13
CA LEU A 9 -36.37 27.28 9.29
C LEU A 9 -36.05 26.46 8.01
N LEU A 10 -35.60 27.15 6.96
CA LEU A 10 -35.00 26.52 5.79
C LEU A 10 -33.68 25.89 6.26
N ILE A 11 -33.76 24.61 6.62
CA ILE A 11 -32.58 23.76 6.78
C ILE A 11 -31.96 23.67 5.39
N TRP A 12 -30.99 24.53 5.14
CA TRP A 12 -30.06 24.37 4.04
C TRP A 12 -29.32 23.06 4.28
N THR A 13 -29.82 21.97 3.71
CA THR A 13 -29.02 20.77 3.49
C THR A 13 -27.99 21.13 2.42
N VAL A 14 -26.99 21.90 2.80
CA VAL A 14 -25.72 21.89 2.10
C VAL A 14 -25.24 20.46 2.21
N GLY A 15 -25.39 19.72 1.12
CA GLY A 15 -24.69 18.46 0.93
C GLY A 15 -23.21 18.79 1.05
N LEU A 16 -22.67 18.69 2.27
CA LEU A 16 -21.24 18.55 2.51
C LEU A 16 -20.88 17.22 1.87
N SER A 17 -20.64 17.23 0.56
CA SER A 17 -19.80 16.24 -0.07
C SER A 17 -18.47 16.38 0.64
N ALA A 18 -18.23 15.56 1.66
CA ALA A 18 -16.94 15.44 2.29
C ALA A 18 -15.95 15.22 1.15
N GLN A 19 -15.13 16.24 0.85
CA GLN A 19 -14.20 16.16 -0.26
C GLN A 19 -13.28 14.98 0.04
N SER A 20 -13.37 13.94 -0.78
CA SER A 20 -12.57 12.75 -0.56
C SER A 20 -11.10 13.11 -0.71
N THR A 21 -10.31 12.89 0.33
CA THR A 21 -8.88 13.14 0.27
C THR A 21 -8.20 12.08 -0.60
N ASP A 22 -7.25 12.54 -1.40
CA ASP A 22 -6.43 11.70 -2.27
C ASP A 22 -5.07 11.45 -1.64
N TYR A 23 -4.79 10.18 -1.32
CA TYR A 23 -3.51 9.80 -0.72
C TYR A 23 -2.32 10.20 -1.58
N ALA A 24 -2.43 10.18 -2.91
CA ALA A 24 -1.33 10.54 -3.79
C ALA A 24 -0.81 11.97 -3.55
N LYS A 25 -1.70 12.88 -3.12
CA LYS A 25 -1.35 14.27 -2.76
C LYS A 25 -0.70 14.38 -1.38
N LEU A 26 -1.02 13.47 -0.47
CA LEU A 26 -0.45 13.42 0.88
C LEU A 26 0.87 12.66 0.92
N ARG A 27 1.08 11.72 -0.01
CA ARG A 27 2.23 10.83 -0.03
C ARG A 27 3.58 11.54 0.17
N PRO A 28 3.89 12.69 -0.48
CA PRO A 28 5.17 13.37 -0.27
C PRO A 28 5.42 13.87 1.15
N THR A 29 4.36 14.07 1.96
CA THR A 29 4.49 14.56 3.34
C THR A 29 4.69 13.44 4.35
N VAL A 30 4.28 12.21 4.01
CA VAL A 30 4.35 11.05 4.90
C VAL A 30 5.41 10.02 4.50
N MET A 31 5.73 9.93 3.21
CA MET A 31 6.66 8.96 2.65
C MET A 31 7.94 9.67 2.21
N VAL A 32 8.99 9.56 3.03
CA VAL A 32 10.28 10.23 2.79
C VAL A 32 11.30 9.35 2.08
N MET A 33 10.96 8.09 1.77
CA MET A 33 11.83 7.18 1.03
C MET A 33 11.98 7.62 -0.43
N THR A 34 13.22 7.75 -0.89
CA THR A 34 13.59 8.08 -2.27
C THR A 34 14.21 6.86 -2.98
N CYS A 35 14.39 6.97 -4.30
CA CYS A 35 15.17 5.98 -5.06
C CYS A 35 16.66 6.16 -4.71
N GLY A 36 17.22 5.32 -3.85
CA GLY A 36 18.62 5.42 -3.42
C GLY A 36 18.92 4.52 -2.22
N ALA A 37 20.08 4.73 -1.60
CA ALA A 37 20.39 4.09 -0.32
C ALA A 37 19.38 4.56 0.74
N ILE A 38 18.66 3.61 1.34
CA ILE A 38 17.67 3.87 2.38
C ILE A 38 18.27 3.44 3.71
N ASP A 39 18.53 4.40 4.60
CA ASP A 39 18.91 4.07 5.98
C ASP A 39 17.68 3.73 6.84
N SER A 40 17.93 3.08 7.98
CA SER A 40 16.88 2.65 8.89
C SER A 40 16.11 3.80 9.54
N GLY A 41 16.73 4.98 9.67
CA GLY A 41 16.10 6.21 10.17
C GLY A 41 15.00 6.74 9.24
N ILE A 42 15.24 6.70 7.93
CA ILE A 42 14.26 7.07 6.90
C ILE A 42 13.08 6.09 6.91
N VAL A 43 13.34 4.79 7.02
CA VAL A 43 12.28 3.76 7.12
C VAL A 43 11.43 3.99 8.37
N ASN A 44 12.06 4.18 9.53
CA ASN A 44 11.36 4.40 10.79
C ASN A 44 10.52 5.69 10.77
N THR A 45 11.03 6.75 10.15
CA THR A 45 10.31 8.02 10.01
C THR A 45 9.10 7.87 9.10
N SER A 46 9.26 7.24 7.93
CA SER A 46 8.14 6.99 7.00
C SER A 46 7.08 6.11 7.66
N LEU A 47 7.49 5.04 8.35
CA LEU A 47 6.56 4.15 9.05
C LEU A 47 5.76 4.90 10.12
N ARG A 48 6.43 5.71 10.95
CA ARG A 48 5.76 6.50 11.99
C ARG A 48 4.75 7.48 11.36
N ASN A 49 5.13 8.19 10.30
CA ASN A 49 4.25 9.15 9.64
C ASN A 49 3.02 8.46 9.02
N LEU A 50 3.22 7.30 8.37
CA LEU A 50 2.13 6.51 7.79
C LEU A 50 1.16 5.95 8.84
N LEU A 51 1.67 5.56 10.01
CA LEU A 51 0.85 5.08 11.13
C LEU A 51 0.09 6.21 11.84
N ALA A 52 0.65 7.42 11.86
CA ALA A 52 0.01 8.60 12.45
C ALA A 52 -0.99 9.29 11.52
N LEU A 53 -1.02 8.94 10.24
CA LEU A 53 -1.92 9.53 9.26
C LEU A 53 -3.38 9.10 9.52
N ASP A 54 -4.27 10.07 9.74
CA ASP A 54 -5.71 9.81 9.77
C ASP A 54 -6.22 9.44 8.37
N THR A 55 -6.63 8.18 8.22
CA THR A 55 -7.11 7.62 6.95
C THR A 55 -8.63 7.67 6.80
N SER A 56 -9.37 8.13 7.81
CA SER A 56 -10.84 8.11 7.82
C SER A 56 -11.45 8.87 6.64
N GLY A 57 -10.84 10.00 6.25
CA GLY A 57 -11.23 10.86 5.13
C GLY A 57 -10.57 10.52 3.78
N ILE A 58 -9.63 9.57 3.73
CA ILE A 58 -8.89 9.25 2.49
C ILE A 58 -9.64 8.16 1.72
N LYS A 59 -10.08 8.48 0.49
CA LYS A 59 -10.84 7.53 -0.34
C LYS A 59 -10.21 7.24 -1.70
N LYS A 60 -9.30 8.09 -2.18
CA LYS A 60 -8.59 7.88 -3.45
C LYS A 60 -7.17 7.39 -3.21
N ASN A 61 -6.71 6.49 -4.08
CA ASN A 61 -5.35 5.93 -4.09
C ASN A 61 -4.92 5.23 -2.79
N MET A 62 -5.86 4.64 -2.04
CA MET A 62 -5.54 3.88 -0.81
C MET A 62 -4.64 2.66 -1.04
N TYR A 63 -4.61 2.10 -2.25
CA TYR A 63 -3.64 1.05 -2.59
C TYR A 63 -2.18 1.52 -2.46
N MET A 64 -1.91 2.80 -2.73
CA MET A 64 -0.57 3.37 -2.57
C MET A 64 -0.21 3.50 -1.09
N TYR A 65 -1.15 3.89 -0.22
CA TYR A 65 -0.95 3.96 1.22
C TYR A 65 -0.55 2.60 1.79
N TYR A 66 -1.35 1.58 1.51
CA TYR A 66 -1.05 0.23 1.98
C TYR A 66 0.22 -0.35 1.33
N GLY A 67 0.50 0.01 0.08
CA GLY A 67 1.76 -0.37 -0.58
C GLY A 67 2.99 0.26 0.07
N ASP A 68 2.93 1.55 0.43
CA ASP A 68 4.02 2.26 1.11
C ASP A 68 4.22 1.74 2.54
N LEU A 69 3.13 1.48 3.27
CA LEU A 69 3.18 0.89 4.62
C LEU A 69 3.73 -0.55 4.58
N GLY A 70 3.29 -1.36 3.61
CA GLY A 70 3.82 -2.69 3.36
C GLY A 70 5.31 -2.68 3.03
N GLN A 71 5.78 -1.71 2.23
CA GLN A 71 7.20 -1.51 1.93
C GLN A 71 8.02 -1.18 3.18
N CYS A 72 7.51 -0.31 4.05
CA CYS A 72 8.20 0.02 5.30
C CYS A 72 8.37 -1.23 6.18
N TYR A 73 7.33 -2.05 6.30
CA TYR A 73 7.42 -3.30 7.04
C TYR A 73 8.37 -4.32 6.39
N TRP A 74 8.38 -4.41 5.06
CA TRP A 74 9.36 -5.24 4.34
C TRP A 74 10.78 -4.82 4.70
N LEU A 75 11.12 -3.54 4.59
CA LEU A 75 12.45 -3.03 4.92
C LEU A 75 12.80 -3.25 6.39
N LYS A 76 11.84 -3.11 7.31
CA LYS A 76 12.04 -3.43 8.73
C LYS A 76 12.27 -4.92 9.01
N SER A 77 11.78 -5.81 8.16
CA SER A 77 12.00 -7.25 8.32
C SER A 77 13.43 -7.67 7.98
N GLY A 78 14.19 -6.85 7.25
CA GLY A 78 15.51 -7.25 6.76
C GLY A 78 15.50 -8.43 5.78
N GLY A 79 14.33 -8.88 5.32
CA GLY A 79 14.17 -10.10 4.53
C GLY A 79 14.31 -11.38 5.35
N GLU A 80 14.22 -11.30 6.68
CA GLU A 80 14.26 -12.45 7.57
C GLU A 80 12.96 -13.26 7.45
N GLU A 81 13.11 -14.55 7.16
CA GLU A 81 12.00 -15.50 7.06
C GLU A 81 11.24 -15.61 8.39
N GLY A 82 9.91 -15.63 8.35
CA GLY A 82 9.08 -15.75 9.56
C GLY A 82 9.01 -14.49 10.43
N SER A 83 9.77 -13.44 10.11
CA SER A 83 9.79 -12.17 10.85
C SER A 83 8.39 -11.58 11.03
N TYR A 84 8.14 -11.01 12.22
CA TYR A 84 6.89 -10.29 12.51
C TYR A 84 6.62 -9.19 11.47
N TYR A 85 7.66 -8.44 11.08
CA TYR A 85 7.53 -7.38 10.10
C TYR A 85 7.28 -7.91 8.68
N LEU A 86 7.80 -9.09 8.34
CA LEU A 86 7.49 -9.73 7.06
C LEU A 86 6.01 -10.09 6.96
N LYS A 87 5.45 -10.68 8.03
CA LYS A 87 4.01 -10.99 8.12
C LYS A 87 3.15 -9.74 8.03
N LEU A 88 3.54 -8.64 8.70
CA LEU A 88 2.86 -7.35 8.57
C LEU A 88 2.93 -6.79 7.15
N SER A 89 4.08 -6.93 6.48
CA SER A 89 4.25 -6.51 5.09
C SER A 89 3.28 -7.24 4.16
N ILE A 90 3.20 -8.57 4.28
CA ILE A 90 2.26 -9.40 3.50
C ILE A 90 0.82 -8.97 3.77
N ALA A 91 0.39 -8.91 5.05
CA ALA A 91 -0.97 -8.56 5.41
C ALA A 91 -1.37 -7.16 4.92
N THR A 92 -0.45 -6.20 5.03
CA THR A 92 -0.68 -4.82 4.59
C THR A 92 -0.72 -4.72 3.07
N THR A 93 0.21 -5.37 2.37
CA THR A 93 0.24 -5.35 0.90
C THR A 93 -0.99 -6.02 0.29
N ARG A 94 -1.57 -7.05 0.95
CA ARG A 94 -2.88 -7.61 0.56
C ARG A 94 -4.01 -6.57 0.63
N LYS A 95 -4.00 -5.65 1.60
CA LYS A 95 -4.96 -4.54 1.63
C LYS A 95 -4.79 -3.60 0.44
N ALA A 96 -3.57 -3.45 -0.09
CA ALA A 96 -3.37 -2.68 -1.32
C ALA A 96 -4.11 -3.31 -2.51
N LEU A 97 -4.06 -4.65 -2.64
CA LEU A 97 -4.81 -5.37 -3.68
C LEU A 97 -6.33 -5.30 -3.51
N TYR A 98 -6.83 -5.22 -2.27
CA TYR A 98 -8.26 -4.98 -2.04
C TYR A 98 -8.71 -3.65 -2.67
N HIS A 99 -7.87 -2.61 -2.62
CA HIS A 99 -8.17 -1.32 -3.23
C HIS A 99 -7.83 -1.22 -4.72
N ASN A 100 -6.86 -1.99 -5.19
CA ASN A 100 -6.51 -2.08 -6.62
C ASN A 100 -5.98 -3.50 -6.93
N PRO A 101 -6.86 -4.40 -7.42
CA PRO A 101 -6.50 -5.81 -7.68
C PRO A 101 -5.40 -5.99 -8.73
N GLU A 102 -5.23 -5.02 -9.63
CA GLU A 102 -4.25 -5.05 -10.72
C GLU A 102 -2.99 -4.24 -10.40
N SER A 103 -2.79 -3.85 -9.13
CA SER A 103 -1.59 -3.13 -8.72
C SER A 103 -0.35 -4.01 -8.90
N SER A 104 0.34 -3.81 -10.03
CA SER A 104 1.56 -4.56 -10.37
C SER A 104 2.61 -4.50 -9.27
N LYS A 105 2.80 -3.32 -8.65
CA LYS A 105 3.70 -3.17 -7.50
C LYS A 105 3.29 -4.06 -6.31
N ALA A 106 1.99 -4.10 -5.97
CA ALA A 106 1.53 -4.92 -4.85
C ALA A 106 1.62 -6.42 -5.17
N LEU A 107 1.32 -6.84 -6.40
CA LEU A 107 1.48 -8.21 -6.87
C LEU A 107 2.95 -8.65 -6.81
N TRP A 108 3.86 -7.82 -7.32
CA TRP A 108 5.30 -8.05 -7.23
C TRP A 108 5.78 -8.17 -5.77
N ASN A 109 5.40 -7.20 -4.93
CA ASN A 109 5.79 -7.18 -3.52
C ASN A 109 5.28 -8.42 -2.76
N LEU A 110 4.06 -8.89 -3.06
CA LEU A 110 3.54 -10.12 -2.46
C LEU A 110 4.25 -11.37 -2.97
N ALA A 111 4.54 -11.45 -4.27
CA ALA A 111 5.32 -12.56 -4.82
C ALA A 111 6.68 -12.67 -4.11
N PHE A 112 7.35 -11.52 -3.94
CA PHE A 112 8.63 -11.44 -3.24
C PHE A 112 8.50 -11.81 -1.76
N ALA A 113 7.58 -11.17 -1.03
CA ALA A 113 7.44 -11.36 0.41
C ALA A 113 7.01 -12.78 0.79
N HIS A 114 6.09 -13.40 0.04
CA HIS A 114 5.70 -14.80 0.26
C HIS A 114 6.86 -15.76 0.02
N THR A 115 7.60 -15.58 -1.06
CA THR A 115 8.79 -16.40 -1.36
C THR A 115 9.85 -16.28 -0.27
N MET A 116 10.09 -15.07 0.24
CA MET A 116 11.03 -14.83 1.34
C MET A 116 10.52 -15.37 2.69
N ASN A 117 9.22 -15.61 2.81
CA ASN A 117 8.59 -16.26 3.96
C ASN A 117 8.52 -17.79 3.83
N GLY A 118 9.16 -18.39 2.82
CA GLY A 118 9.10 -19.83 2.54
C GLY A 118 7.80 -20.30 1.88
N GLU A 119 6.87 -19.40 1.59
CA GLU A 119 5.55 -19.72 1.01
C GLU A 119 5.61 -19.68 -0.53
N CYS A 120 6.43 -20.56 -1.10
CA CYS A 120 6.78 -20.56 -2.52
C CYS A 120 5.59 -20.67 -3.47
N ASP A 121 4.59 -21.49 -3.16
CA ASP A 121 3.39 -21.63 -4.01
C ASP A 121 2.56 -20.34 -4.05
N MET A 122 2.47 -19.65 -2.92
CA MET A 122 1.84 -18.33 -2.85
C MET A 122 2.65 -17.30 -3.62
N GLY A 123 3.98 -17.33 -3.48
CA GLY A 123 4.90 -16.49 -4.26
C GLY A 123 4.70 -16.64 -5.76
N LYS A 124 4.68 -17.88 -6.27
CA LYS A 124 4.42 -18.21 -7.68
C LYS A 124 3.05 -17.74 -8.12
N SER A 125 2.00 -17.97 -7.32
CA SER A 125 0.64 -17.54 -7.61
C SER A 125 0.53 -16.03 -7.81
N TYR A 126 1.18 -15.22 -6.96
CA TYR A 126 1.20 -13.77 -7.14
C TYR A 126 2.08 -13.32 -8.31
N MET A 127 3.17 -14.03 -8.61
CA MET A 127 4.00 -13.74 -9.78
C MET A 127 3.23 -13.93 -11.09
N GLU A 128 2.43 -15.00 -11.20
CA GLU A 128 1.59 -15.22 -12.38
C GLU A 128 0.54 -14.11 -12.53
N LYS A 129 -0.06 -13.66 -11.43
CA LYS A 129 -0.95 -12.48 -11.46
C LYS A 129 -0.21 -11.20 -11.87
N TYR A 130 1.01 -10.98 -11.39
CA TYR A 130 1.86 -9.85 -11.80
C TYR A 130 2.10 -9.86 -13.31
N LYS A 131 2.46 -11.03 -13.86
CA LYS A 131 2.67 -11.21 -15.30
C LYS A 131 1.40 -10.92 -16.09
N LEU A 132 0.23 -11.38 -15.63
CA LEU A 132 -1.05 -11.08 -16.28
C LEU A 132 -1.39 -9.57 -16.26
N ALA A 133 -1.03 -8.86 -15.19
CA ALA A 133 -1.30 -7.43 -15.01
C ALA A 133 -0.26 -6.51 -15.70
N THR A 134 0.80 -7.05 -16.31
CA THR A 134 1.91 -6.25 -16.86
C THR A 134 2.34 -6.71 -18.25
N LYS A 135 2.96 -5.80 -19.01
CA LYS A 135 3.54 -6.14 -20.32
C LYS A 135 4.89 -6.82 -20.12
N LYS A 136 5.15 -7.90 -20.84
CA LYS A 136 6.40 -8.69 -20.79
C LYS A 136 7.69 -7.87 -20.87
N LYS A 137 7.70 -6.76 -21.61
CA LYS A 137 8.88 -5.87 -21.70
C LYS A 137 9.32 -5.23 -20.37
N TYR A 138 8.49 -5.30 -19.33
CA TYR A 138 8.80 -4.78 -17.99
C TYR A 138 9.22 -5.88 -17.02
N TRP A 139 9.28 -7.15 -17.46
CA TRP A 139 9.68 -8.26 -16.60
C TRP A 139 11.20 -8.34 -16.56
N ASP A 140 11.74 -8.32 -15.35
CA ASP A 140 13.13 -8.67 -15.10
C ASP A 140 13.20 -10.20 -14.91
N GLU A 141 13.41 -10.92 -16.01
CA GLU A 141 13.41 -12.39 -16.03
C GLU A 141 14.53 -12.96 -15.14
N ASP A 142 15.67 -12.27 -15.02
CA ASP A 142 16.76 -12.68 -14.14
C ASP A 142 16.38 -12.52 -12.67
N GLN A 143 15.77 -11.39 -12.30
CA GLN A 143 15.28 -11.18 -10.95
C GLN A 143 14.15 -12.17 -10.58
N ILE A 144 13.24 -12.46 -11.53
CA ILE A 144 12.19 -13.45 -11.33
C ILE A 144 12.79 -14.84 -11.14
N ARG A 145 13.79 -15.23 -11.94
CA ARG A 145 14.48 -16.51 -11.79
C ARG A 145 15.14 -16.62 -10.42
N LEU A 146 15.97 -15.64 -10.06
CA LEU A 146 16.70 -15.60 -8.79
C LEU A 146 15.76 -15.66 -7.58
N LEU A 147 14.60 -14.99 -7.65
CA LEU A 147 13.61 -15.03 -6.58
C LEU A 147 13.17 -16.47 -6.27
N PHE A 148 12.96 -17.30 -7.30
CA PHE A 148 12.43 -18.66 -7.13
C PHE A 148 13.50 -19.75 -7.05
N GLU A 149 14.78 -19.45 -7.23
CA GLU A 149 15.86 -20.40 -6.97
C GLU A 149 15.86 -20.87 -5.50
N ARG A 150 15.54 -19.96 -4.56
CA ARG A 150 15.37 -20.29 -3.13
C ARG A 150 14.26 -21.32 -2.88
N CYS A 151 13.29 -21.43 -3.78
CA CYS A 151 12.17 -22.36 -3.68
C CYS A 151 12.47 -23.76 -4.23
N SER A 152 13.68 -24.00 -4.73
CA SER A 152 14.11 -25.26 -5.34
C SER A 152 15.04 -26.08 -4.43
N ILE A 153 15.26 -25.61 -3.21
CA ILE A 153 16.07 -26.26 -2.15
C ILE A 153 15.11 -26.92 -1.18
#